data_AF-A0A523RM65-F1
#
_entry.id   AF-A0A523RM65-F1
#
_cell.length_a   1.000
_cell.length_b   1.000
_cell.length_c   1.000
_cell.angle_alpha   90.00
_cell.angle_beta   90.00
_cell.angle_gamma   90.00
#
_symmetry.space_group_name_H-M   'P 1'
#
loop_
_entity.id
_entity.type
_entity.pdbx_description
1 polymer ?
#
loop_
_entity_poly.entity_id
_entity_poly.type
_entity_poly.pdbx_seq_one_letter_code
_entity_poly.pdbx_strand_id
1 'polypeptide(L)'
;MYNILGSCLAKILIKNSYNLWIIDPRRIRGFIIASGCKCKTDKIDAQKIAEFAYKNYKDYEPVIKTENQEKLQALVNRKNDLTKFLMVEKTSQ
;
A
#
# COMPACT_ATOMS: atom_id res chain seq x y z
N MET A 1 -2.78 -0.54 -8.01
CA MET A 1 -2.20 0.58 -8.77
C MET A 1 -1.61 1.52 -7.75
N TYR A 2 -0.30 1.42 -7.50
CA TYR A 2 0.35 2.36 -6.58
C TYR A 2 0.36 3.72 -7.27
N ASN A 3 -0.27 4.72 -6.66
CA ASN A 3 -0.25 6.10 -7.14
C ASN A 3 1.21 6.51 -7.34
N ILE A 4 1.60 6.80 -8.59
CA ILE A 4 2.96 7.22 -8.96
C ILE A 4 3.44 8.38 -8.09
N LEU A 5 2.53 9.31 -7.75
CA LEU A 5 2.79 10.42 -6.81
C LEU A 5 3.23 9.95 -5.41
N GLY A 6 2.58 8.93 -4.86
CA GLY A 6 2.93 8.40 -3.53
C GLY A 6 4.32 7.77 -3.52
N SER A 7 4.73 7.16 -4.64
CA SER A 7 6.05 6.55 -4.77
C SER A 7 7.19 7.58 -4.85
N CYS A 8 6.97 8.71 -5.55
CA CYS A 8 7.96 9.77 -5.64
C CYS A 8 8.17 10.47 -4.28
N LEU A 9 7.08 10.78 -3.58
CA LEU A 9 7.16 11.38 -2.25
C LEU A 9 7.89 10.47 -1.25
N ALA A 10 7.57 9.17 -1.28
CA ALA A 10 8.24 8.18 -0.44
C ALA A 10 9.75 8.11 -0.70
N LYS A 11 10.17 8.13 -1.97
CA LYS A 11 11.59 8.15 -2.35
C LYS A 11 12.30 9.40 -1.82
N ILE A 12 11.68 10.58 -1.90
CA ILE A 12 12.25 11.84 -1.40
C ILE A 12 12.40 11.82 0.12
N LEU A 13 11.38 11.37 0.86
CA LEU A 13 11.42 11.33 2.32
C LEU A 13 12.51 10.39 2.84
N ILE A 14 12.66 9.22 2.22
CA ILE A 14 13.68 8.26 2.63
C ILE A 14 15.08 8.74 2.24
N LYS A 15 15.24 9.42 1.10
CA LYS A 15 16.50 10.09 0.73
C LYS A 15 16.93 11.12 1.80
N ASN A 16 15.97 11.77 2.45
CA ASN A 16 16.21 12.69 3.56
C ASN A 16 16.25 11.99 4.94
N SER A 17 16.44 10.67 4.98
CA SER A 17 16.57 9.86 6.20
C SER A 17 15.35 9.83 7.12
N TYR A 18 14.14 10.07 6.59
CA TYR A 18 12.91 9.87 7.34
C TYR A 18 12.45 8.41 7.28
N ASN A 19 12.07 7.86 8.43
CA ASN A 19 11.40 6.56 8.50
C ASN A 19 9.96 6.69 8.02
N LEU A 20 9.58 5.88 7.02
CA LEU A 20 8.27 6.00 6.37
C LEU A 20 7.58 4.64 6.28
N TRP A 21 6.34 4.58 6.74
CA TRP A 21 5.45 3.44 6.56
C TRP A 21 4.41 3.75 5.48
N ILE A 22 4.26 2.86 4.50
CA ILE A 22 3.15 2.92 3.53
C ILE A 22 2.18 1.79 3.84
N ILE A 23 0.94 2.15 4.12
CA ILE A 23 -0.12 1.21 4.50
C ILE A 23 -1.28 1.37 3.51
N ASP A 24 -1.90 0.25 3.14
CA ASP A 24 -3.15 0.26 2.37
C ASP A 24 -4.29 0.88 3.23
N PRO A 25 -4.94 1.96 2.79
CA PRO A 25 -6.08 2.55 3.50
C PRO A 25 -7.21 1.56 3.82
N ARG A 26 -7.35 0.48 3.05
CA ARG A 26 -8.31 -0.60 3.31
C ARG A 26 -8.02 -1.34 4.62
N ARG A 27 -6.74 -1.55 4.96
CA ARG A 27 -6.34 -2.18 6.23
C ARG A 27 -6.71 -1.30 7.42
N ILE A 28 -6.47 0.00 7.31
CA ILE A 28 -6.83 0.99 8.35
C ILE A 28 -8.36 0.99 8.54
N ARG A 29 -9.15 1.00 7.46
CA ARG A 29 -10.62 0.88 7.56
C ARG A 29 -11.05 -0.42 8.23
N GLY A 30 -10.47 -1.55 7.85
CA GLY A 30 -10.77 -2.85 8.48
C GLY A 30 -10.49 -2.83 9.97
N PHE A 31 -9.37 -2.22 10.39
CA PHE A 31 -9.03 -2.03 11.80
C PHE A 31 -10.03 -1.13 12.54
N ILE A 32 -10.43 -0.01 11.94
CA ILE A 32 -11.44 0.90 12.52
C ILE A 32 -12.76 0.17 12.75
N ILE A 33 -13.23 -0.60 11.75
CA ILE A 33 -14.46 -1.38 11.84
C ILE A 33 -14.34 -2.45 12.93
N ALA A 34 -13.25 -3.21 12.96
CA ALA A 34 -13.00 -4.23 13.98
C ALA A 34 -12.90 -3.64 15.39
N SER A 35 -12.43 -2.40 15.53
CA SER A 35 -12.37 -1.68 16.80
C SER A 35 -13.72 -1.13 17.28
N GLY A 36 -14.81 -1.36 16.53
CA GLY A 36 -16.16 -0.93 16.89
C GLY A 36 -16.43 0.58 16.72
N CYS A 37 -15.54 1.30 16.05
CA CYS A 37 -15.64 2.76 15.93
C CYS A 37 -16.56 3.15 14.76
N LYS A 38 -17.72 3.75 15.06
CA LYS A 38 -18.76 4.10 14.07
C LYS A 38 -18.66 5.55 13.54
N CYS A 39 -18.12 6.48 14.32
CA CYS A 39 -18.00 7.89 13.91
C CYS A 39 -16.59 8.19 13.40
N LYS A 40 -16.50 8.82 12.22
CA LYS A 40 -15.25 9.29 11.63
C LYS A 40 -15.18 10.80 11.77
N THR A 41 -14.26 11.26 12.60
CA THR A 41 -13.82 12.66 12.63
C THR A 41 -12.32 12.65 12.44
N ASP A 42 -11.74 13.74 11.93
CA ASP A 42 -10.30 13.82 11.67
C ASP A 42 -9.46 13.46 12.91
N LYS A 43 -9.95 13.82 14.10
CA LYS A 43 -9.32 13.50 15.39
C LYS A 43 -9.35 11.99 15.69
N ILE A 44 -10.50 11.35 15.52
CA ILE A 44 -10.67 9.91 15.77
C ILE A 44 -9.86 9.11 14.75
N ASP A 45 -9.88 9.50 13.47
CA ASP A 45 -9.14 8.82 12.42
C ASP A 45 -7.63 8.90 12.66
N ALA A 46 -7.10 10.08 13.03
CA ALA A 46 -5.69 10.25 13.40
C ALA A 46 -5.31 9.35 14.60
N GLN A 47 -6.15 9.32 15.63
CA GLN A 47 -5.93 8.45 16.80
C GLN A 47 -5.90 6.97 16.42
N LYS A 48 -6.83 6.53 15.56
CA LYS A 48 -6.89 5.13 15.10
C LYS A 48 -5.73 4.75 14.20
N ILE A 49 -5.22 5.67 13.39
CA ILE A 49 -4.00 5.45 12.60
C ILE A 49 -2.79 5.29 13.52
N ALA A 50 -2.65 6.14 14.54
CA ALA A 50 -1.58 6.02 15.52
C ALA A 50 -1.66 4.70 16.32
N GLU A 51 -2.87 4.32 16.75
CA GLU A 51 -3.12 3.05 17.45
C GLU A 51 -2.78 1.85 16.55
N PHE A 52 -3.17 1.91 15.28
CA PHE A 52 -2.82 0.88 14.29
C PHE A 52 -1.30 0.76 14.13
N ALA A 53 -0.60 1.88 13.98
CA ALA A 53 0.85 1.91 13.82
C ALA A 53 1.56 1.33 15.05
N TYR A 54 1.13 1.71 16.26
CA TYR A 54 1.70 1.19 17.52
C TYR A 54 1.51 -0.32 17.67
N LYS A 55 0.29 -0.83 17.41
CA LYS A 55 -0.02 -2.27 17.56
C LYS A 55 0.60 -3.15 16.49
N ASN A 56 0.83 -2.62 15.29
CA ASN A 56 1.39 -3.36 14.15
C ASN A 56 2.88 -3.07 13.92
N TYR A 57 3.56 -2.50 14.92
CA TYR A 57 4.99 -2.21 14.93
C TYR A 57 5.82 -3.51 15.03
N LYS A 58 5.67 -4.44 14.08
CA LYS A 58 6.74 -5.41 13.81
C LYS A 58 7.85 -4.70 13.04
N ASP A 59 9.07 -5.22 13.18
CA ASP A 59 10.31 -4.65 12.65
C ASP A 59 10.09 -3.93 11.32
N TYR A 60 10.49 -2.66 11.30
CA TYR A 60 10.34 -1.77 10.16
C TYR A 60 10.87 -2.42 8.88
N GLU A 61 9.97 -2.87 8.01
CA GLU A 61 10.35 -3.25 6.65
C GLU A 61 10.42 -1.98 5.79
N PRO A 62 11.61 -1.61 5.29
CA PRO A 62 11.75 -0.44 4.45
C PRO A 62 10.89 -0.61 3.19
N VAL A 63 10.07 0.41 2.93
CA VAL A 63 9.12 0.41 1.81
C VAL A 63 9.82 0.47 0.44
N ILE A 64 11.11 0.79 0.40
CA ILE A 64 11.88 0.86 -0.84
C ILE A 64 12.12 -0.54 -1.35
N LYS A 65 11.51 -0.82 -2.50
CA LYS A 65 11.86 -1.98 -3.30
C LYS A 65 13.28 -1.82 -3.81
N THR A 66 14.10 -2.87 -3.66
CA THR A 66 15.38 -2.93 -4.36
C THR A 66 15.15 -2.90 -5.87
N GLU A 67 16.18 -2.55 -6.65
CA GLU A 67 16.09 -2.53 -8.12
C GLU A 67 15.57 -3.86 -8.69
N ASN A 68 16.00 -4.98 -8.09
CA ASN A 68 15.53 -6.31 -8.45
C ASN A 68 14.05 -6.53 -8.11
N GLN A 69 13.57 -6.00 -6.99
CA GLN A 69 12.15 -6.06 -6.63
C GLN A 69 11.28 -5.18 -7.53
N GLU A 70 11.78 -4.02 -7.99
CA GLU A 70 11.09 -3.20 -8.99
C GLU A 70 11.00 -3.93 -10.34
N LYS A 71 12.10 -4.52 -10.82
CA LYS A 71 12.13 -5.32 -12.06
C LYS A 71 11.19 -6.53 -11.98
N LEU A 72 11.23 -7.28 -10.88
CA LEU A 72 10.36 -8.43 -10.66
C LEU A 72 8.88 -8.01 -10.67
N GLN A 73 8.54 -6.90 -10.00
CA GLN A 73 7.18 -6.38 -10.00
C GLN A 73 6.70 -6.02 -11.42
N ALA A 74 7.56 -5.41 -12.24
CA ALA A 74 7.24 -5.07 -13.62
C ALA A 74 6.93 -6.33 -14.46
N LEU A 75 7.72 -7.40 -14.31
CA LEU A 75 7.47 -8.68 -14.96
C LEU A 75 6.14 -9.32 -14.51
N VAL A 76 5.88 -9.33 -13.20
CA VAL A 76 4.62 -9.86 -12.64
C VAL A 76 3.42 -9.08 -13.15
N ASN A 77 3.51 -7.75 -13.20
CA ASN A 77 2.44 -6.90 -13.75
C ASN A 77 2.20 -7.24 -15.22
N ARG A 78 3.26 -7.33 -16.03
CA ARG A 78 3.15 -7.66 -17.46
C ARG A 78 2.51 -9.03 -17.69
N LYS A 79 2.89 -10.04 -16.90
CA LYS A 79 2.24 -11.37 -16.93
C LYS A 79 0.74 -11.26 -16.67
N ASN A 80 0.36 -10.51 -15.64
CA ASN A 80 -1.05 -10.36 -15.26
C ASN A 80 -1.85 -9.64 -16.36
N ASP A 81 -1.27 -8.65 -17.02
CA ASP A 81 -1.91 -7.94 -18.14
C ASP A 81 -2.15 -8.89 -19.32
N LEU A 82 -1.14 -9.66 -19.73
CA LEU A 82 -1.28 -10.66 -20.79
C LEU A 82 -2.34 -11.72 -20.46
N THR A 83 -2.36 -12.18 -19.21
CA THR A 83 -3.36 -13.17 -18.77
C THR A 83 -4.78 -12.60 -18.84
N LYS A 84 -4.96 -11.32 -18.47
CA LYS A 84 -6.25 -10.64 -18.61
C LYS A 84 -6.65 -10.49 -20.07
N PHE A 85 -5.74 -10.11 -20.96
CA PHE A 85 -6.03 -10.01 -22.40
C PHE A 85 -6.49 -11.35 -22.97
N LEU A 86 -5.79 -12.44 -22.67
CA LEU A 86 -6.19 -13.79 -23.08
C LEU A 86 -7.58 -14.21 -22.57
N MET A 87 -7.93 -13.82 -21.32
CA MET A 87 -9.27 -14.10 -20.79
C MET A 87 -10.36 -13.31 -21.52
N VAL A 88 -10.09 -12.04 -21.85
CA VAL A 88 -11.03 -11.18 -22.59
C VAL A 88 -11.27 -11.72 -23.99
N GLU A 89 -10.19 -12.10 -24.70
CA GLU A 89 -10.29 -12.71 -26.04
C GLU A 89 -11.10 -14.00 -26.04
N LYS A 90 -10.89 -14.89 -25.06
CA LYS A 90 -11.64 -16.15 -24.92
C LYS A 90 -13.12 -15.97 -24.58
N THR A 91 -13.49 -14.88 -23.92
CA THR A 91 -14.88 -14.61 -23.50
C THR A 91 -15.66 -13.85 -24.58
N SER A 92 -14.95 -13.22 -25.52
CA SER A 92 -15.54 -12.43 -26.61
C SER A 92 -15.66 -13.20 -27.92
N GLN A 93 -15.20 -14.46 -27.95
CA GLN A 93 -15.43 -15.45 -29.02
C GLN A 93 -16.57 -16.39 -28.60
#